data_AF-A0A2E7TLE3-F1
#
_entry.id   AF-A0A2E7TLE3-F1
#
_cell.length_a   1.000
_cell.length_b   1.000
_cell.length_c   1.000
_cell.angle_alpha   90.00
_cell.angle_beta   90.00
_cell.angle_gamma   90.00
#
_symmetry.space_group_name_H-M   'P 1'
#
loop_
_entity.id
_entity.type
_entity.pdbx_description
1 polymer ?
#
loop_
_entity_poly.entity_id
_entity_poly.type
_entity_poly.pdbx_seq_one_letter_code
_entity_poly.pdbx_strand_id
1 'polypeptide(L)'
;MDKETHKKLIKDFPKSVVKPAPKGKFGDYVPHHIYTQRLVDVIPGKYNFSYEVIRGKDNSIVGAKCKLEIDKLGVVEEVGDVDMNALKRNITESEILKLAVSDGIKRCCMRFGIGLELWTGGTTEEEHYASDTSEKKIKNDAVKPASAPVKSDADKSQVSLSPAVKTEASSASADNPIALLEEANFPLKGVTHPNGELAIDEDGLWCVCKGVVKYIPDSEKTSAKGPDFRCSKMGQCDAGDTVDGKVFAKSWWIVDFRKETPKAWINYVQALNGVVMPKAKSMDDIKENEAPF
;
A
#
# COMPACT_ATOMS: atom_id res chain seq x y z
N MET A 1 36.16 -4.47 2.89
CA MET A 1 35.16 -4.80 3.93
C MET A 1 35.41 -6.24 4.34
N ASP A 2 35.11 -6.67 5.57
CA ASP A 2 35.24 -8.10 5.90
C ASP A 2 34.13 -8.92 5.23
N LYS A 3 34.37 -10.22 5.07
CA LYS A 3 33.50 -11.13 4.32
C LYS A 3 32.14 -11.33 4.99
N GLU A 4 32.07 -11.26 6.31
CA GLU A 4 30.82 -11.47 7.05
C GLU A 4 29.90 -10.25 6.92
N THR A 5 30.45 -9.05 7.10
CA THR A 5 29.72 -7.78 6.88
C THR A 5 29.22 -7.69 5.45
N HIS A 6 30.07 -8.01 4.46
CA HIS A 6 29.66 -7.99 3.05
C HIS A 6 28.51 -8.97 2.78
N LYS A 7 28.56 -10.20 3.33
CA LYS A 7 27.46 -11.17 3.22
C LYS A 7 26.17 -10.68 3.86
N LYS A 8 26.22 -10.02 5.02
CA LYS A 8 25.04 -9.43 5.67
C LYS A 8 24.46 -8.28 4.84
N LEU A 9 25.32 -7.51 4.18
CA LEU A 9 24.92 -6.36 3.38
C LEU A 9 24.10 -6.78 2.16
N ILE A 10 24.58 -7.78 1.42
CA ILE A 10 23.96 -8.28 0.18
C ILE A 10 22.93 -9.39 0.39
N LYS A 11 22.64 -9.77 1.64
CA LYS A 11 21.67 -10.82 1.92
C LYS A 11 20.28 -10.41 1.43
N ASP A 12 19.59 -11.32 0.75
CA ASP A 12 18.23 -11.13 0.26
C ASP A 12 17.31 -10.51 1.32
N PHE A 13 16.42 -9.63 0.86
CA PHE A 13 15.39 -9.08 1.72
C PHE A 13 14.38 -10.17 2.12
N PRO A 14 13.92 -10.18 3.38
CA PRO A 14 12.84 -11.08 3.79
C PRO A 14 11.60 -10.89 2.90
N LYS A 15 10.96 -11.99 2.48
CA LYS A 15 9.74 -11.92 1.65
C LYS A 15 8.62 -11.07 2.27
N SER A 16 8.60 -10.92 3.59
CA SER A 16 7.64 -10.07 4.32
C SER A 16 7.77 -8.57 4.06
N VAL A 17 8.96 -8.10 3.64
CA VAL A 17 9.19 -6.68 3.31
C VAL A 17 9.11 -6.40 1.80
N VAL A 18 9.00 -7.47 0.99
CA VAL A 18 8.83 -7.42 -0.45
C VAL A 18 7.35 -7.15 -0.75
N LYS A 19 7.10 -6.12 -1.55
CA LYS A 19 5.75 -5.68 -1.94
C LYS A 19 5.55 -5.87 -3.43
N PRO A 20 4.36 -6.29 -3.88
CA PRO A 20 4.05 -6.35 -5.31
C PRO A 20 4.05 -4.93 -5.90
N ALA A 21 4.56 -4.77 -7.12
CA ALA A 21 4.46 -3.48 -7.79
C ALA A 21 2.98 -3.06 -7.99
N PRO A 22 2.71 -1.74 -8.05
CA PRO A 22 1.37 -1.23 -8.34
C PRO A 22 0.80 -1.78 -9.66
N LYS A 23 -0.53 -1.92 -9.74
CA LYS A 23 -1.24 -2.39 -10.95
C LYS A 23 -0.72 -1.69 -12.21
N GLY A 24 -0.25 -2.47 -13.18
CA GLY A 24 0.31 -1.97 -14.45
C GLY A 24 1.84 -1.86 -14.50
N LYS A 25 2.53 -2.21 -13.41
CA LYS A 25 3.99 -2.37 -13.36
C LYS A 25 4.36 -3.82 -13.10
N PHE A 26 5.51 -4.24 -13.64
CA PHE A 26 6.07 -5.57 -13.44
C PHE A 26 7.13 -5.54 -12.33
N GLY A 27 7.24 -6.65 -11.60
CA GLY A 27 8.26 -6.86 -10.57
C GLY A 27 7.76 -6.65 -9.14
N ASP A 28 8.57 -7.11 -8.19
CA ASP A 28 8.40 -6.82 -6.78
C ASP A 28 9.34 -5.69 -6.36
N TYR A 29 9.01 -4.99 -5.29
CA TYR A 29 9.84 -3.92 -4.76
C TYR A 29 9.95 -3.95 -3.25
N VAL A 30 11.07 -3.46 -2.75
CA VAL A 30 11.28 -3.18 -1.33
C VAL A 30 11.25 -1.66 -1.11
N PRO A 31 10.52 -1.14 -0.11
CA PRO A 31 10.47 0.29 0.16
C PRO A 31 11.86 0.89 0.47
N HIS A 32 12.11 2.13 0.04
CA HIS A 32 13.43 2.77 0.19
C HIS A 32 13.94 2.82 1.64
N HIS A 33 13.06 2.99 2.63
CA HIS A 33 13.46 3.05 4.04
C HIS A 33 14.10 1.73 4.51
N ILE A 34 13.75 0.59 3.92
CA ILE A 34 14.33 -0.71 4.24
C ILE A 34 15.76 -0.82 3.69
N TYR A 35 16.05 -0.23 2.53
CA TYR A 35 17.42 -0.12 2.02
C TYR A 35 18.28 0.74 2.93
N THR A 36 17.76 1.91 3.33
CA THR A 36 18.45 2.79 4.27
C THR A 36 18.70 2.09 5.62
N GLN A 37 17.69 1.39 6.15
CA GLN A 37 17.82 0.60 7.37
C GLN A 37 18.94 -0.45 7.23
N ARG A 38 19.01 -1.19 6.11
CA ARG A 38 20.08 -2.17 5.87
C ARG A 38 21.47 -1.53 5.87
N LEU A 39 21.63 -0.37 5.25
CA LEU A 39 22.89 0.36 5.24
C LEU A 39 23.29 0.78 6.66
N VAL A 40 22.34 1.33 7.43
CA VAL A 40 22.57 1.77 8.82
C VAL A 40 22.90 0.58 9.74
N ASP A 41 22.18 -0.53 9.62
CA ASP A 41 22.35 -1.69 10.52
C ASP A 41 23.64 -2.46 10.25
N VAL A 42 24.04 -2.58 8.99
CA VAL A 42 25.19 -3.43 8.59
C VAL A 42 26.48 -2.63 8.49
N ILE A 43 26.41 -1.39 8.02
CA ILE A 43 27.58 -0.53 7.77
C ILE A 43 27.37 0.90 8.32
N PRO A 44 27.06 1.05 9.63
CA PRO A 44 26.80 2.35 10.24
C PRO A 44 27.99 3.30 10.04
N GLY A 45 27.72 4.48 9.50
CA GLY A 45 28.72 5.53 9.27
C GLY A 45 29.80 5.21 8.23
N LYS A 46 29.65 4.10 7.47
CA LYS A 46 30.61 3.63 6.45
C LYS A 46 30.07 3.76 5.03
N TYR A 47 29.09 4.63 4.85
CA TYR A 47 28.56 4.99 3.54
C TYR A 47 28.27 6.49 3.50
N ASN A 48 28.38 7.05 2.31
CA ASN A 48 27.97 8.42 2.03
C ASN A 48 27.05 8.42 0.83
N PHE A 49 25.96 9.17 0.91
CA PHE A 49 24.98 9.28 -0.18
C PHE A 49 24.78 10.75 -0.52
N SER A 50 24.92 11.07 -1.80
CA SER A 50 24.72 12.41 -2.35
C SER A 50 23.93 12.33 -3.64
N TYR A 51 23.34 13.44 -4.05
CA TYR A 51 22.58 13.51 -5.29
C TYR A 51 22.65 14.90 -5.92
N GLU A 52 22.50 14.92 -7.23
CA GLU A 52 22.35 16.12 -8.05
C GLU A 52 20.99 16.08 -8.75
N VAL A 53 20.29 17.21 -8.77
CA VAL A 53 18.97 17.31 -9.42
C VAL A 53 19.15 17.32 -10.94
N ILE A 54 18.41 16.47 -11.64
CA ILE A 54 18.33 16.51 -13.10
C ILE A 54 17.11 17.35 -13.47
N ARG A 55 17.34 18.39 -14.27
CA ARG A 55 16.28 19.31 -14.73
C ARG A 55 16.01 19.16 -16.22
N GLY A 56 14.74 19.28 -16.58
CA GLY A 56 14.24 19.30 -17.95
C GLY A 56 14.47 20.66 -18.62
N LYS A 57 14.07 20.75 -19.90
CA LYS A 57 14.22 21.97 -20.72
C LYS A 57 13.42 23.18 -20.19
N ASP A 58 12.33 22.92 -19.50
CA ASP A 58 11.46 23.89 -18.84
C ASP A 58 11.89 24.18 -17.39
N ASN A 59 13.10 23.74 -17.00
CA ASN A 59 13.64 23.81 -15.65
C ASN A 59 12.89 22.95 -14.61
N SER A 60 11.94 22.10 -15.01
CA SER A 60 11.26 21.17 -14.11
C SER A 60 12.21 20.06 -13.60
N ILE A 61 11.95 19.53 -12.40
CA ILE A 61 12.68 18.35 -11.91
C ILE A 61 12.20 17.11 -12.66
N VAL A 62 13.11 16.42 -13.34
CA VAL A 62 12.82 15.19 -14.10
C VAL A 62 13.50 13.95 -13.53
N GLY A 63 14.40 14.12 -12.56
CA GLY A 63 15.08 13.00 -11.91
C GLY A 63 16.20 13.46 -10.98
N ALA A 64 17.01 12.51 -10.54
CA ALA A 64 18.20 12.78 -9.74
C ALA A 64 19.35 11.86 -10.15
N LYS A 65 20.55 12.42 -10.33
CA LYS A 65 21.78 11.65 -10.41
C LYS A 65 22.21 11.37 -8.98
N CYS A 66 22.21 10.11 -8.57
CA CYS A 66 22.53 9.69 -7.23
C CYS A 66 23.91 9.05 -7.18
N LYS A 67 24.67 9.33 -6.13
CA LYS A 67 26.00 8.78 -5.88
C LYS A 67 26.01 8.15 -4.49
N LEU A 68 26.33 6.87 -4.43
CA LEU A 68 26.52 6.11 -3.20
C LEU A 68 27.96 5.64 -3.11
N GLU A 69 28.62 6.01 -2.04
CA GLU A 69 29.95 5.55 -1.68
C GLU A 69 29.84 4.64 -0.47
N ILE A 70 30.47 3.46 -0.53
CA ILE A 70 30.56 2.53 0.60
C ILE A 70 32.04 2.20 0.83
N ASP A 71 32.48 2.35 2.07
CA ASP A 71 33.86 2.09 2.47
C ASP A 71 34.32 0.71 1.99
N LYS A 72 35.43 0.71 1.24
CA LYS A 72 36.08 -0.51 0.72
C LYS A 72 35.26 -1.30 -0.32
N LEU A 73 34.10 -0.81 -0.75
CA LEU A 73 33.37 -1.31 -1.93
C LEU A 73 33.43 -0.31 -3.10
N GLY A 74 33.67 0.97 -2.81
CA GLY A 74 33.87 2.01 -3.80
C GLY A 74 32.65 2.88 -4.00
N VAL A 75 32.54 3.46 -5.20
CA VAL A 75 31.56 4.48 -5.54
C VAL A 75 30.71 3.99 -6.71
N VAL A 76 29.40 4.12 -6.60
CA VAL A 76 28.44 3.88 -7.67
C VAL A 76 27.64 5.15 -7.93
N GLU A 77 27.43 5.45 -9.20
CA GLU A 77 26.49 6.48 -9.65
C GLU A 77 25.36 5.84 -10.46
N GLU A 78 24.12 6.19 -10.13
CA GLU A 78 22.93 5.73 -10.84
C GLU A 78 21.90 6.87 -10.93
N VAL A 79 20.93 6.70 -11.82
CA VAL A 79 19.88 7.69 -12.05
C VAL A 79 18.59 7.23 -11.41
N GLY A 80 18.01 8.08 -10.56
CA GLY A 80 16.66 7.93 -10.05
C GLY A 80 15.64 8.66 -10.91
N ASP A 81 14.56 7.97 -11.26
CA ASP A 81 13.49 8.51 -12.10
C ASP A 81 12.18 8.67 -11.29
N VAL A 82 11.27 9.48 -11.81
CA VAL A 82 9.93 9.67 -11.25
C VAL A 82 8.90 9.04 -12.17
N ASP A 83 8.09 8.16 -11.60
CA ASP A 83 7.03 7.51 -12.36
C ASP A 83 6.09 8.51 -13.04
N MET A 84 5.76 8.28 -14.32
CA MET A 84 4.85 9.13 -15.07
C MET A 84 3.45 9.24 -14.43
N ASN A 85 2.96 8.21 -13.73
CA ASN A 85 1.71 8.31 -12.99
C ASN A 85 1.87 9.13 -11.71
N ALA A 86 3.07 9.19 -11.14
CA ALA A 86 3.35 10.11 -10.05
C ALA A 86 3.27 11.56 -10.51
N LEU A 87 3.84 11.89 -11.67
CA LEU A 87 3.79 13.22 -12.29
C LEU A 87 2.36 13.67 -12.62
N LYS A 88 1.49 12.74 -13.05
CA LYS A 88 0.06 13.00 -13.32
C LYS A 88 -0.75 13.40 -12.07
N ARG A 89 -0.19 13.31 -10.87
CA ARG A 89 -0.89 13.65 -9.61
C ARG A 89 -0.76 15.13 -9.22
N ASN A 90 -0.18 15.97 -10.07
CA ASN A 90 0.06 17.40 -9.80
C ASN A 90 0.77 17.64 -8.45
N ILE A 91 1.80 16.82 -8.21
CA ILE A 91 2.60 16.84 -6.98
C ILE A 91 3.66 17.95 -7.05
N THR A 92 4.10 18.42 -5.88
CA THR A 92 5.09 19.50 -5.80
C THR A 92 6.47 19.05 -6.30
N GLU A 93 7.31 19.97 -6.75
CA GLU A 93 8.72 19.66 -7.11
C GLU A 93 9.47 18.95 -5.97
N SER A 94 9.14 19.28 -4.71
CA SER A 94 9.74 18.64 -3.54
C SER A 94 9.39 17.15 -3.44
N GLU A 95 8.17 16.77 -3.81
CA GLU A 95 7.72 15.37 -3.81
C GLU A 95 8.32 14.60 -4.99
N ILE A 96 8.41 15.24 -6.15
CA ILE A 96 9.09 14.70 -7.33
C ILE A 96 10.55 14.37 -6.99
N LEU A 97 11.27 15.31 -6.38
CA LEU A 97 12.66 15.09 -5.98
C LEU A 97 12.81 13.96 -4.97
N LYS A 98 11.93 13.88 -3.96
CA LYS A 98 11.93 12.77 -2.99
C LYS A 98 11.75 11.42 -3.68
N LEU A 99 10.85 11.33 -4.65
CA LEU A 99 10.63 10.10 -5.41
C LEU A 99 11.86 9.73 -6.23
N ALA A 100 12.43 10.68 -6.97
CA ALA A 100 13.64 10.46 -7.78
C ALA A 100 14.81 9.97 -6.91
N VAL A 101 15.10 10.67 -5.81
CA VAL A 101 16.19 10.30 -4.90
C VAL A 101 15.96 8.93 -4.25
N SER A 102 14.72 8.62 -3.88
CA SER A 102 14.36 7.31 -3.32
C SER A 102 14.54 6.17 -4.32
N ASP A 103 14.36 6.44 -5.61
CA ASP A 103 14.62 5.47 -6.66
C ASP A 103 16.12 5.29 -6.92
N GLY A 104 16.84 6.42 -7.03
CA GLY A 104 18.28 6.43 -7.29
C GLY A 104 19.10 5.71 -6.22
N ILE A 105 18.78 5.88 -4.93
CA ILE A 105 19.49 5.14 -3.85
C ILE A 105 19.29 3.62 -3.97
N LYS A 106 18.09 3.14 -4.31
CA LYS A 106 17.83 1.70 -4.50
C LYS A 106 18.65 1.16 -5.66
N ARG A 107 18.76 1.91 -6.76
CA ARG A 107 19.57 1.54 -7.93
C ARG A 107 21.06 1.53 -7.61
N CYS A 108 21.56 2.49 -6.85
CA CYS A 108 22.93 2.45 -6.35
C CYS A 108 23.19 1.21 -5.49
N CYS A 109 22.29 0.92 -4.53
CA CYS A 109 22.36 -0.26 -3.67
C CYS A 109 22.40 -1.57 -4.45
N MET A 110 21.57 -1.70 -5.50
CA MET A 110 21.55 -2.87 -6.39
C MET A 110 22.94 -3.14 -7.01
N ARG A 111 23.70 -2.11 -7.41
CA ARG A 111 25.05 -2.31 -7.97
C ARG A 111 26.05 -2.88 -6.97
N PHE A 112 25.82 -2.68 -5.68
CA PHE A 112 26.57 -3.34 -4.60
C PHE A 112 25.99 -4.71 -4.21
N GLY A 113 24.98 -5.22 -4.93
CA GLY A 113 24.34 -6.51 -4.66
C GLY A 113 23.19 -6.45 -3.64
N ILE A 114 22.84 -5.27 -3.13
CA ILE A 114 21.77 -5.11 -2.14
C ILE A 114 20.43 -5.05 -2.88
N GLY A 115 19.55 -6.02 -2.66
CA GLY A 115 18.26 -6.08 -3.34
C GLY A 115 18.36 -6.58 -4.79
N LEU A 116 19.50 -7.16 -5.19
CA LEU A 116 19.73 -7.69 -6.54
C LEU A 116 18.75 -8.82 -6.89
N GLU A 117 18.31 -9.59 -5.90
CA GLU A 117 17.35 -10.68 -6.03
C GLU A 117 15.99 -10.23 -6.60
N LEU A 118 15.62 -8.96 -6.38
CA LEU A 118 14.38 -8.37 -6.90
C LEU A 118 14.47 -8.10 -8.41
N TRP A 119 15.69 -7.98 -8.94
CA TRP A 119 15.95 -7.68 -10.36
C TRP A 119 16.21 -8.95 -11.17
N THR A 120 16.79 -9.97 -10.55
CA THR A 120 17.04 -11.28 -11.18
C THR A 120 15.84 -12.22 -11.08
N GLY A 121 14.74 -11.80 -10.44
CA GLY A 121 13.53 -12.60 -10.29
C GLY A 121 13.72 -13.85 -9.44
N GLY A 122 14.74 -13.88 -8.58
CA GLY A 122 15.11 -15.04 -7.75
C GLY A 122 15.44 -16.32 -8.55
N THR A 123 15.61 -16.20 -9.87
CA THR A 123 15.87 -17.29 -10.80
C THR A 123 17.35 -17.25 -11.15
N THR A 124 18.08 -18.37 -11.04
CA THR A 124 19.50 -18.38 -11.42
C THR A 124 19.65 -18.15 -12.93
N GLU A 125 20.83 -17.72 -13.42
CA GLU A 125 21.05 -17.59 -14.87
C GLU A 125 20.72 -18.90 -15.59
N GLU A 126 21.06 -20.05 -15.00
CA GLU A 126 20.76 -21.37 -15.58
C GLU A 126 19.25 -21.63 -15.71
N GLU A 127 18.45 -21.22 -14.72
CA GLU A 127 16.99 -21.36 -14.75
C GLU A 127 16.33 -20.37 -15.73
N HIS A 128 16.92 -19.17 -15.89
CA HIS A 128 16.45 -18.17 -16.84
C HIS A 128 16.63 -18.65 -18.29
N TYR A 129 17.81 -19.21 -18.64
CA TYR A 129 18.07 -19.76 -19.97
C TYR A 129 17.44 -21.14 -20.22
N ALA A 130 17.15 -21.94 -19.18
CA ALA A 130 16.46 -23.22 -19.34
C ALA A 130 14.97 -23.07 -19.69
N SER A 131 14.36 -21.93 -19.38
CA SER A 131 12.92 -21.69 -19.58
C SER A 131 12.50 -21.32 -21.01
N ASP A 132 13.46 -21.13 -21.94
CA ASP A 132 13.18 -20.70 -23.32
C ASP A 132 12.95 -21.88 -24.30
N THR A 133 12.77 -23.10 -23.78
CA THR A 133 12.36 -24.26 -24.58
C THR A 133 11.21 -25.01 -23.91
N SER A 134 10.00 -24.89 -24.51
CA SER A 134 8.72 -25.54 -24.15
C SER A 134 7.93 -24.83 -23.03
N GLU A 135 6.65 -24.42 -23.14
CA GLU A 135 5.56 -24.76 -24.07
C GLU A 135 4.60 -23.55 -24.22
N LYS A 136 4.24 -23.23 -25.47
CA LYS A 136 2.95 -22.61 -25.77
C LYS A 136 1.84 -23.67 -25.60
N LYS A 137 0.92 -23.50 -24.66
CA LYS A 137 -0.41 -24.17 -24.66
C LYS A 137 -1.48 -23.11 -24.37
N ILE A 138 -2.01 -22.47 -25.41
CA ILE A 138 -3.30 -22.75 -26.06
C ILE A 138 -4.49 -22.63 -25.09
N LYS A 139 -5.25 -21.53 -25.27
CA LYS A 139 -6.60 -21.33 -24.76
C LYS A 139 -7.55 -22.30 -25.48
N ASN A 140 -8.45 -22.95 -24.75
CA ASN A 140 -9.69 -23.46 -25.32
C ASN A 140 -10.86 -23.11 -24.39
N ASP A 141 -11.82 -22.38 -24.97
CA ASP A 141 -13.16 -22.18 -24.45
C ASP A 141 -13.99 -23.48 -24.59
N ALA A 142 -14.96 -23.59 -23.68
CA ALA A 142 -16.31 -24.13 -23.84
C ALA A 142 -16.74 -25.35 -22.98
N VAL A 143 -17.94 -25.14 -22.40
CA VAL A 143 -19.04 -26.06 -22.06
C VAL A 143 -19.27 -26.43 -20.57
N LYS A 144 -20.42 -25.93 -20.06
CA LYS A 144 -21.17 -26.34 -18.85
C LYS A 144 -21.83 -27.71 -19.08
N PRO A 145 -21.98 -28.57 -18.05
CA PRO A 145 -23.32 -28.73 -17.46
C PRO A 145 -23.34 -28.96 -15.93
N ALA A 146 -24.54 -29.14 -15.41
CA ALA A 146 -25.03 -28.84 -14.05
C ALA A 146 -24.96 -29.97 -13.00
N SER A 147 -25.35 -29.57 -11.78
CA SER A 147 -25.90 -30.33 -10.63
C SER A 147 -24.96 -30.74 -9.47
N ALA A 148 -25.41 -30.40 -8.25
CA ALA A 148 -24.81 -30.71 -6.94
C ALA A 148 -25.24 -32.12 -6.44
N PRO A 149 -24.63 -32.72 -5.38
CA PRO A 149 -24.90 -32.30 -3.99
C PRO A 149 -23.73 -32.45 -2.96
N VAL A 150 -23.59 -31.43 -2.10
CA VAL A 150 -23.44 -31.40 -0.61
C VAL A 150 -22.65 -32.49 0.19
N LYS A 151 -21.80 -31.98 1.12
CA LYS A 151 -21.17 -32.53 2.37
C LYS A 151 -19.87 -33.36 2.22
N SER A 152 -18.85 -33.30 3.08
CA SER A 152 -18.60 -32.62 4.38
C SER A 152 -17.09 -32.60 4.71
N ASP A 153 -16.73 -31.85 5.76
CA ASP A 153 -15.54 -31.97 6.65
C ASP A 153 -14.17 -31.51 6.10
N ALA A 154 -13.61 -30.40 6.62
CA ALA A 154 -12.74 -30.33 7.83
C ALA A 154 -11.44 -31.14 7.61
N ASP A 155 -10.20 -30.65 7.76
CA ASP A 155 -9.62 -29.72 8.72
C ASP A 155 -8.11 -29.53 8.35
N LYS A 156 -7.50 -28.42 8.80
CA LYS A 156 -6.04 -28.11 8.91
C LYS A 156 -5.22 -27.87 7.63
N SER A 157 -4.34 -26.87 7.55
CA SER A 157 -3.71 -26.04 8.58
C SER A 157 -3.23 -24.70 7.98
N GLN A 158 -3.67 -23.61 8.63
CA GLN A 158 -2.96 -22.34 8.68
C GLN A 158 -1.90 -22.43 9.79
N VAL A 159 -0.74 -21.77 9.60
CA VAL A 159 0.12 -21.34 10.70
C VAL A 159 0.32 -19.85 10.55
N SER A 160 -0.46 -19.12 11.33
CA SER A 160 -0.35 -17.71 11.65
C SER A 160 0.79 -17.48 12.66
N LEU A 161 1.61 -16.46 12.46
CA LEU A 161 2.42 -15.86 13.53
C LEU A 161 2.29 -14.34 13.45
N SER A 162 1.40 -13.78 14.25
CA SER A 162 1.61 -12.53 14.98
C SER A 162 0.72 -12.54 16.24
N PRO A 163 1.14 -11.89 17.34
CA PRO A 163 0.64 -12.19 18.68
C PRO A 163 -0.79 -11.69 18.92
N ALA A 164 -1.49 -12.42 19.79
CA ALA A 164 -2.88 -12.20 20.16
C ALA A 164 -3.17 -10.77 20.65
N VAL A 165 -4.13 -10.11 19.99
CA VAL A 165 -4.91 -9.02 20.59
C VAL A 165 -6.29 -9.60 20.89
N LYS A 166 -6.67 -9.55 22.17
CA LYS A 166 -7.94 -10.06 22.68
C LYS A 166 -9.11 -9.35 21.99
N THR A 167 -9.98 -10.15 21.41
CA THR A 167 -11.26 -9.70 20.86
C THR A 167 -12.24 -9.53 22.02
N GLU A 168 -12.46 -8.29 22.45
CA GLU A 168 -13.67 -7.93 23.17
C GLU A 168 -14.57 -7.19 22.19
N ALA A 169 -15.74 -7.77 21.90
CA ALA A 169 -16.76 -7.14 21.09
C ALA A 169 -17.31 -5.92 21.86
N SER A 170 -16.92 -4.71 21.45
CA SER A 170 -17.57 -3.49 21.92
C SER A 170 -18.95 -3.37 21.27
N SER A 171 -19.95 -3.11 22.09
CA SER A 171 -21.37 -2.97 21.77
C SER A 171 -21.76 -1.50 21.58
N ALA A 172 -20.85 -0.68 21.03
CA ALA A 172 -21.12 0.71 20.71
C ALA A 172 -22.20 0.81 19.63
N SER A 173 -23.28 1.55 19.91
CA SER A 173 -24.40 1.71 18.98
C SER A 173 -23.91 2.30 17.66
N ALA A 174 -24.18 1.61 16.54
CA ALA A 174 -23.79 2.01 15.19
C ALA A 174 -24.40 3.34 14.70
N ASP A 175 -25.13 4.04 15.56
CA ASP A 175 -25.95 5.22 15.27
C ASP A 175 -25.17 6.53 15.28
N ASN A 176 -23.97 6.59 15.91
CA ASN A 176 -23.10 7.78 15.87
C ASN A 176 -21.68 7.41 15.39
N PRO A 177 -21.37 7.64 14.10
CA PRO A 177 -20.07 7.30 13.54
C PRO A 177 -18.88 8.05 14.15
N ILE A 178 -19.06 9.30 14.60
CA ILE A 178 -17.99 10.09 15.21
C ILE A 178 -17.65 9.59 16.60
N ALA A 179 -18.65 9.30 17.43
CA ALA A 179 -18.45 8.74 18.76
C ALA A 179 -17.69 7.41 18.70
N LEU A 180 -18.01 6.56 17.71
CA LEU A 180 -17.32 5.30 17.48
C LEU A 180 -15.83 5.50 17.12
N LEU A 181 -15.52 6.51 16.31
CA LEU A 181 -14.13 6.85 15.96
C LEU A 181 -13.35 7.35 17.18
N GLU A 182 -13.98 8.18 18.01
CA GLU A 182 -13.36 8.71 19.23
C GLU A 182 -13.10 7.61 20.27
N GLU A 183 -14.06 6.71 20.49
CA GLU A 183 -13.91 5.56 21.40
C GLU A 183 -12.76 4.63 20.94
N ALA A 184 -12.68 4.39 19.64
CA ALA A 184 -11.62 3.60 19.02
C ALA A 184 -10.30 4.39 18.81
N ASN A 185 -10.23 5.64 19.29
CA ASN A 185 -9.05 6.51 19.23
C ASN A 185 -8.53 6.77 17.80
N PHE A 186 -9.42 6.72 16.81
CA PHE A 186 -9.08 7.09 15.43
C PHE A 186 -9.03 8.61 15.27
N PRO A 187 -8.11 9.14 14.45
CA PRO A 187 -8.08 10.57 14.16
C PRO A 187 -9.30 10.98 13.33
N LEU A 188 -9.96 12.07 13.73
CA LEU A 188 -11.03 12.73 12.96
C LEU A 188 -10.49 13.52 11.74
N LYS A 189 -9.37 13.08 11.16
CA LYS A 189 -8.82 13.64 9.91
C LYS A 189 -9.46 12.95 8.71
N GLY A 190 -9.87 13.73 7.72
CA GLY A 190 -10.51 13.20 6.51
C GLY A 190 -12.01 12.93 6.68
N VAL A 191 -12.67 13.73 7.52
CA VAL A 191 -14.15 13.77 7.67
C VAL A 191 -14.86 14.44 6.49
N THR A 192 -14.08 14.93 5.51
CA THR A 192 -14.56 15.49 4.26
C THR A 192 -14.14 14.61 3.07
N HIS A 193 -14.94 14.67 2.01
CA HIS A 193 -14.57 14.18 0.68
C HIS A 193 -13.38 14.97 0.12
N PRO A 194 -12.69 14.47 -0.91
CA PRO A 194 -11.58 15.20 -1.56
C PRO A 194 -11.96 16.59 -2.10
N ASN A 195 -13.24 16.83 -2.38
CA ASN A 195 -13.79 18.12 -2.81
C ASN A 195 -14.10 19.08 -1.64
N GLY A 196 -13.85 18.67 -0.39
CA GLY A 196 -14.10 19.47 0.82
C GLY A 196 -15.50 19.33 1.41
N GLU A 197 -16.42 18.60 0.77
CA GLU A 197 -17.76 18.39 1.31
C GLU A 197 -17.77 17.40 2.46
N LEU A 198 -18.75 17.51 3.35
CA LEU A 198 -18.90 16.63 4.51
C LEU A 198 -19.06 15.17 4.06
N ALA A 199 -18.25 14.29 4.64
CA ALA A 199 -18.32 12.85 4.39
C ALA A 199 -18.89 12.07 5.57
N ILE A 200 -18.68 12.52 6.79
CA ILE A 200 -19.12 11.83 8.01
C ILE A 200 -19.31 12.84 9.13
N ASP A 201 -20.36 12.65 9.93
CA ASP A 201 -20.64 13.38 11.16
C ASP A 201 -21.33 12.47 12.16
N GLU A 202 -21.87 13.06 13.22
CA GLU A 202 -22.59 12.36 14.29
C GLU A 202 -23.86 11.66 13.80
N ASP A 203 -24.47 12.13 12.70
CA ASP A 203 -25.74 11.65 12.17
C ASP A 203 -25.55 10.52 11.13
N GLY A 204 -24.37 10.43 10.50
CA GLY A 204 -24.13 9.37 9.53
C GLY A 204 -22.97 9.59 8.56
N LEU A 205 -23.02 8.81 7.48
CA LEU A 205 -22.11 8.92 6.34
C LEU A 205 -22.83 9.62 5.19
N TRP A 206 -22.13 10.54 4.52
CA TRP A 206 -22.72 11.46 3.55
C TRP A 206 -22.07 11.35 2.18
N CYS A 207 -22.87 11.25 1.13
CA CYS A 207 -22.41 11.38 -0.24
C CYS A 207 -22.17 12.86 -0.58
N VAL A 208 -21.32 13.11 -1.57
CA VAL A 208 -21.17 14.39 -2.28
C VAL A 208 -22.53 15.01 -2.67
N CYS A 209 -23.53 14.20 -3.05
CA CYS A 209 -24.90 14.66 -3.34
C CYS A 209 -25.75 15.01 -2.11
N LYS A 210 -25.16 15.05 -0.91
CA LYS A 210 -25.84 15.18 0.39
C LYS A 210 -26.85 14.07 0.68
N GLY A 211 -26.69 12.91 0.04
CA GLY A 211 -27.47 11.71 0.33
C GLY A 211 -26.82 10.88 1.41
N VAL A 212 -27.64 10.22 2.24
CA VAL A 212 -27.15 9.23 3.22
C VAL A 212 -26.40 8.12 2.49
N VAL A 213 -25.33 7.63 3.08
CA VAL A 213 -24.52 6.52 2.57
C VAL A 213 -24.62 5.34 3.51
N LYS A 214 -24.90 4.16 2.94
CA LYS A 214 -24.93 2.89 3.68
C LYS A 214 -23.59 2.17 3.52
N TYR A 215 -23.01 1.71 4.63
CA TYR A 215 -21.94 0.71 4.63
C TYR A 215 -22.53 -0.69 4.41
N ILE A 216 -21.90 -1.48 3.54
CA ILE A 216 -22.31 -2.82 3.14
C ILE A 216 -21.18 -3.78 3.57
N PRO A 217 -21.33 -4.50 4.69
CA PRO A 217 -20.33 -5.45 5.15
C PRO A 217 -20.19 -6.61 4.16
N ASP A 218 -19.05 -7.30 4.17
CA ASP A 218 -18.76 -8.42 3.26
C ASP A 218 -19.83 -9.53 3.31
N SER A 219 -20.45 -9.74 4.48
CA SER A 219 -21.56 -10.68 4.67
C SER A 219 -22.84 -10.32 3.91
N GLU A 220 -23.06 -9.02 3.60
CA GLU A 220 -24.22 -8.51 2.86
C GLU A 220 -23.93 -8.33 1.36
N LYS A 221 -22.69 -8.51 0.91
CA LYS A 221 -22.32 -8.30 -0.49
C LYS A 221 -22.78 -9.47 -1.36
N THR A 222 -23.44 -9.12 -2.48
CA THR A 222 -23.84 -10.10 -3.51
C THR A 222 -22.68 -10.58 -4.37
N SER A 223 -21.53 -9.91 -4.34
CA SER A 223 -20.30 -10.35 -5.00
C SER A 223 -19.07 -9.76 -4.31
N ALA A 224 -17.93 -10.45 -4.39
CA ALA A 224 -16.65 -9.97 -3.85
C ALA A 224 -16.15 -8.66 -4.49
N LYS A 225 -16.69 -8.28 -5.66
CA LYS A 225 -16.39 -7.01 -6.35
C LYS A 225 -17.42 -5.92 -6.05
N GLY A 226 -18.42 -6.22 -5.22
CA GLY A 226 -19.45 -5.25 -4.81
C GLY A 226 -18.87 -4.11 -4.00
N PRO A 227 -19.53 -2.94 -4.00
CA PRO A 227 -19.07 -1.78 -3.23
C PRO A 227 -19.21 -2.00 -1.72
N ASP A 228 -18.33 -1.36 -0.98
CA ASP A 228 -18.36 -1.28 0.49
C ASP A 228 -19.31 -0.18 0.97
N PHE A 229 -19.46 0.90 0.19
CA PHE A 229 -20.37 1.98 0.52
C PHE A 229 -21.22 2.34 -0.69
N ARG A 230 -22.48 2.69 -0.46
CA ARG A 230 -23.39 3.10 -1.52
C ARG A 230 -24.30 4.24 -1.06
N CYS A 231 -24.46 5.24 -1.93
CA CYS A 231 -25.42 6.31 -1.70
C CYS A 231 -26.86 5.79 -1.76
N SER A 232 -27.66 6.11 -0.76
CA SER A 232 -29.07 5.68 -0.64
C SER A 232 -30.00 6.39 -1.64
N LYS A 233 -29.58 7.51 -2.27
CA LYS A 233 -30.37 8.20 -3.30
C LYS A 233 -30.49 7.41 -4.61
N MET A 234 -29.73 6.32 -4.79
CA MET A 234 -29.82 5.44 -5.98
C MET A 234 -29.79 6.24 -7.29
N GLY A 235 -30.82 6.13 -8.15
CA GLY A 235 -30.90 6.85 -9.43
C GLY A 235 -31.11 8.36 -9.32
N GLN A 236 -31.32 8.89 -8.10
CA GLN A 236 -31.41 10.34 -7.83
C GLN A 236 -30.09 10.92 -7.30
N CYS A 237 -29.00 10.14 -7.34
CA CYS A 237 -27.67 10.61 -6.98
C CYS A 237 -27.09 11.41 -8.16
N ASP A 238 -27.07 12.74 -8.07
CA ASP A 238 -26.44 13.62 -9.06
C ASP A 238 -24.91 13.47 -9.12
N ALA A 239 -24.30 12.94 -8.07
CA ALA A 239 -22.89 12.53 -8.02
C ALA A 239 -22.65 11.08 -8.49
N GLY A 240 -23.70 10.42 -8.99
CA GLY A 240 -23.71 9.02 -9.39
C GLY A 240 -22.95 8.70 -10.67
N ASP A 241 -22.54 7.45 -10.81
CA ASP A 241 -21.86 6.97 -12.03
C ASP A 241 -22.89 6.82 -13.16
N THR A 242 -22.58 7.38 -14.33
CA THR A 242 -23.44 7.22 -15.52
C THR A 242 -22.90 6.10 -16.39
N VAL A 243 -23.72 5.07 -16.61
CA VAL A 243 -23.42 3.96 -17.53
C VAL A 243 -24.59 3.84 -18.50
N ASP A 244 -24.30 3.89 -19.79
CA ASP A 244 -25.30 3.78 -20.87
C ASP A 244 -26.50 4.75 -20.72
N GLY A 245 -26.25 5.98 -20.28
CA GLY A 245 -27.27 7.02 -20.10
C GLY A 245 -28.15 6.84 -18.87
N LYS A 246 -27.89 5.84 -18.01
CA LYS A 246 -28.55 5.66 -16.72
C LYS A 246 -27.62 6.08 -15.59
N VAL A 247 -28.14 6.90 -14.69
CA VAL A 247 -27.44 7.34 -13.48
C VAL A 247 -27.63 6.28 -12.38
N PHE A 248 -26.53 5.74 -11.88
CA PHE A 248 -26.50 4.80 -10.76
C PHE A 248 -26.03 5.51 -9.49
N ALA A 249 -26.38 4.98 -8.31
CA ALA A 249 -25.87 5.54 -7.06
C ALA A 249 -24.34 5.53 -7.03
N LYS A 250 -23.76 6.65 -6.58
CA LYS A 250 -22.33 6.71 -6.28
C LYS A 250 -21.98 5.62 -5.28
N SER A 251 -20.91 4.90 -5.59
CA SER A 251 -20.46 3.71 -4.85
C SER A 251 -18.96 3.81 -4.56
N TRP A 252 -18.51 3.25 -3.44
CA TRP A 252 -17.11 3.29 -3.02
C TRP A 252 -16.63 1.93 -2.55
N TRP A 253 -15.31 1.74 -2.64
CA TRP A 253 -14.62 0.51 -2.27
C TRP A 253 -13.46 0.81 -1.31
N ILE A 254 -13.32 0.01 -0.27
CA ILE A 254 -12.22 0.06 0.71
C ILE A 254 -10.95 -0.52 0.07
N VAL A 255 -11.08 -1.65 -0.63
CA VAL A 255 -9.96 -2.43 -1.17
C VAL A 255 -9.24 -1.76 -2.35
N ASP A 256 -9.90 -0.86 -3.06
CA ASP A 256 -9.31 -0.23 -4.25
C ASP A 256 -8.52 1.05 -3.93
N PHE A 257 -8.48 1.54 -2.69
CA PHE A 257 -7.88 2.84 -2.31
C PHE A 257 -8.09 3.92 -3.38
N ARG A 258 -9.25 3.92 -4.07
CA ARG A 258 -9.55 4.98 -5.01
C ARG A 258 -9.55 6.24 -4.16
N LYS A 259 -8.86 7.28 -4.64
CA LYS A 259 -8.71 8.56 -3.93
C LYS A 259 -10.04 9.22 -3.52
N GLU A 260 -11.17 8.62 -3.89
CA GLU A 260 -12.53 9.08 -3.65
C GLU A 260 -13.15 8.55 -2.34
N THR A 261 -12.68 7.43 -1.77
CA THR A 261 -13.23 6.93 -0.49
C THR A 261 -12.67 7.77 0.67
N PRO A 262 -13.52 8.47 1.45
CA PRO A 262 -13.07 9.27 2.59
C PRO A 262 -12.31 8.43 3.61
N LYS A 263 -11.17 8.93 4.10
CA LYS A 263 -10.34 8.17 5.05
C LYS A 263 -11.08 7.88 6.35
N ALA A 264 -11.93 8.80 6.79
CA ALA A 264 -12.75 8.59 7.99
C ALA A 264 -13.75 7.44 7.85
N TRP A 265 -14.20 7.11 6.63
CA TRP A 265 -15.06 5.93 6.41
C TRP A 265 -14.32 4.62 6.59
N ILE A 266 -13.05 4.57 6.16
CA ILE A 266 -12.19 3.40 6.36
C ILE A 266 -11.94 3.21 7.87
N ASN A 267 -11.62 4.29 8.58
CA ASN A 267 -11.48 4.26 10.04
C ASN A 267 -12.78 3.82 10.73
N TYR A 268 -13.94 4.29 10.26
CA TYR A 268 -15.24 3.93 10.83
C TYR A 268 -15.50 2.42 10.70
N VAL A 269 -15.19 1.83 9.55
CA VAL A 269 -15.32 0.38 9.34
C VAL A 269 -14.32 -0.40 10.20
N GLN A 270 -13.10 0.11 10.39
CA GLN A 270 -12.13 -0.50 11.29
C GLN A 270 -12.62 -0.48 12.75
N ALA A 271 -13.16 0.66 13.19
CA ALA A 271 -13.74 0.81 14.53
C ALA A 271 -14.97 -0.11 14.72
N LEU A 272 -15.86 -0.21 13.74
CA LEU A 272 -16.98 -1.16 13.74
C LEU A 272 -16.52 -2.61 13.90
N ASN A 273 -15.37 -2.96 13.32
CA ASN A 273 -14.76 -4.28 13.44
C ASN A 273 -13.93 -4.46 14.74
N GLY A 274 -14.03 -3.53 15.68
CA GLY A 274 -13.36 -3.61 16.99
C GLY A 274 -11.87 -3.24 16.97
N VAL A 275 -11.37 -2.64 15.89
CA VAL A 275 -9.99 -2.13 15.86
C VAL A 275 -9.94 -0.86 16.72
N VAL A 276 -9.00 -0.83 17.67
CA VAL A 276 -8.72 0.35 18.50
C VAL A 276 -7.30 0.80 18.24
N MET A 277 -7.11 2.09 17.98
CA MET A 277 -5.79 2.68 17.82
C MET A 277 -5.12 2.85 19.18
N PRO A 278 -3.87 2.38 19.36
CA PRO A 278 -3.17 2.56 20.62
C PRO A 278 -2.94 4.05 20.91
N LYS A 279 -3.09 4.45 22.17
CA LYS A 279 -2.88 5.84 22.60
C LYS A 279 -1.38 6.09 22.69
N ALA A 280 -0.90 7.12 21.99
CA ALA A 280 0.49 7.54 22.10
C ALA A 280 0.82 7.84 23.57
N LYS A 281 1.92 7.27 24.07
CA LYS A 281 2.43 7.53 25.41
C LYS A 281 3.06 8.93 25.46
N SER A 282 3.06 9.56 26.63
CA SER A 282 3.84 10.77 26.83
C SER A 282 5.33 10.47 26.61
N MET A 283 6.08 11.44 26.12
CA MET A 283 7.53 11.30 25.90
C MET A 283 8.28 10.92 27.20
N ASP A 284 7.77 11.39 28.34
CA ASP A 284 8.34 11.09 29.66
C ASP A 284 8.03 9.67 30.16
N ASP A 285 7.04 9.00 29.55
CA ASP A 285 6.58 7.65 29.93
C ASP A 285 7.17 6.55 29.03
N ILE A 286 7.95 6.91 28.01
CA ILE A 286 8.56 5.96 27.07
C ILE A 286 9.91 5.50 27.62
N LYS A 287 9.99 4.22 27.98
CA LYS A 287 11.27 3.61 28.38
C LYS A 287 12.16 3.32 27.17
N GLU A 288 13.46 3.23 27.40
CA GLU A 288 14.42 2.82 26.39
C GLU A 288 14.05 1.42 25.87
N ASN A 289 13.78 1.32 24.55
CA ASN A 289 13.27 0.15 23.83
C ASN A 289 11.76 -0.15 23.96
N GLU A 290 10.94 0.79 24.43
CA GLU A 290 9.49 0.67 24.43
C GLU A 290 8.85 1.41 23.24
N ALA A 291 7.83 0.82 22.61
CA ALA A 291 7.10 1.48 21.53
C ALA A 291 6.31 2.69 22.09
N PRO A 292 6.25 3.82 21.36
CA PRO A 292 5.68 5.07 21.84
C PRO A 292 4.12 5.09 21.84
N PHE A 293 3.48 3.92 21.79
CA PHE A 293 2.04 3.73 21.69
C PHE A 293 1.59 2.53 22.52
#